data_AF-A0A1T3NQ21-F1
#
_entry.id   AF-A0A1T3NQ21-F1
#
_cell.length_a   1.000
_cell.length_b   1.000
_cell.length_c   1.000
_cell.angle_alpha   90.00
_cell.angle_beta   90.00
_cell.angle_gamma   90.00
#
_symmetry.space_group_name_H-M   'P 1'
#
loop_
_entity.id
_entity.type
_entity.pdbx_description
1 polymer ?
#
loop_
_entity_poly.entity_id
_entity_poly.type
_entity_poly.pdbx_seq_one_letter_code
_entity_poly.pdbx_strand_id
1 'polypeptide(L)'
;MDLRARYRELYEAGLFTAECAEDAYPLGALGPVLHASIRSELDARKSGIDYCDSRMDVAAAVEGLAAIAPRYAELRRELFSDLHHVGRPASRWRVVSPDLAVLAPLQVWRQPPAYALLLRDPGTGTGGAQSWDFIVHPRAGDPRVPGTTYTTMVFPEAASTPGSASGPAASAGPPPPGPASGAAPGSTPGSGAARRPGTVQVTRQLEEQREHYEQLTYGFAALGRRVRFAALNDPDGGREPQAPKG
;
A
#
# COMPACT_ATOMS: atom_id res chain seq x y z
N MET A 1 -23.63 -30.49 10.79
CA MET A 1 -23.07 -29.22 11.29
C MET A 1 -23.36 -28.14 10.25
N ASP A 2 -23.92 -27.01 10.68
CA ASP A 2 -24.30 -25.90 9.80
C ASP A 2 -23.08 -25.26 9.11
N LEU A 3 -23.22 -24.86 7.84
CA LEU A 3 -22.13 -24.28 7.04
C LEU A 3 -21.64 -22.96 7.65
N ARG A 4 -22.55 -22.12 8.16
CA ARG A 4 -22.19 -20.88 8.86
C ARG A 4 -21.42 -21.15 10.14
N ALA A 5 -21.80 -22.19 10.89
CA ALA A 5 -21.07 -22.61 12.08
C ALA A 5 -19.63 -23.04 11.72
N ARG A 6 -19.45 -23.86 10.69
CA ARG A 6 -18.11 -24.26 10.21
C ARG A 6 -17.28 -23.07 9.71
N TYR A 7 -17.92 -22.12 9.03
CA TYR A 7 -17.23 -20.91 8.57
C TYR A 7 -16.77 -20.02 9.73
N ARG A 8 -17.60 -19.90 10.78
CA ARG A 8 -17.22 -19.22 12.02
C ARG A 8 -16.05 -19.90 12.70
N GLU A 9 -16.05 -21.22 12.80
CA GLU A 9 -14.92 -21.97 13.37
C GLU A 9 -13.61 -21.73 12.61
N LEU A 10 -13.67 -21.60 11.29
CA LEU A 10 -12.51 -21.24 10.48
C LEU A 10 -12.00 -19.82 10.80
N TYR A 11 -12.91 -18.84 10.97
CA TYR A 11 -12.55 -17.49 11.39
C TYR A 11 -11.87 -17.49 12.78
N GLU A 12 -12.43 -18.19 13.75
CA GLU A 12 -11.85 -18.31 15.10
C GLU A 12 -10.48 -19.01 15.06
N ALA A 13 -10.33 -20.07 14.26
CA ALA A 13 -9.05 -20.73 14.04
C ALA A 13 -8.01 -19.78 13.41
N GLY A 14 -8.45 -18.90 12.51
CA GLY A 14 -7.62 -17.84 11.93
C GLY A 14 -7.16 -16.83 12.99
N LEU A 15 -8.05 -16.37 13.86
CA LEU A 15 -7.72 -15.47 14.98
C LEU A 15 -6.71 -16.11 15.92
N PHE A 16 -6.97 -17.34 16.35
CA PHE A 16 -6.08 -18.10 17.24
C PHE A 16 -4.69 -18.31 16.64
N THR A 17 -4.62 -18.65 15.35
CA THR A 17 -3.35 -18.79 14.64
C THR A 17 -2.58 -17.48 14.59
N ALA A 18 -3.26 -16.35 14.36
CA ALA A 18 -2.64 -15.04 14.39
C ALA A 18 -2.10 -14.70 15.78
N GLU A 19 -2.88 -14.94 16.86
CA GLU A 19 -2.44 -14.75 18.25
C GLU A 19 -1.20 -15.58 18.58
N CYS A 20 -1.18 -16.87 18.22
CA CYS A 20 0.00 -17.71 18.41
C CYS A 20 1.24 -17.16 17.69
N ALA A 21 1.07 -16.62 16.47
CA ALA A 21 2.17 -15.99 15.74
C ALA A 21 2.60 -14.66 16.37
N GLU A 22 1.67 -13.91 16.97
CA GLU A 22 1.95 -12.67 17.71
C GLU A 22 2.83 -12.95 18.94
N ASP A 23 2.50 -14.01 19.68
CA ASP A 23 3.24 -14.47 20.86
C ASP A 23 4.60 -15.07 20.50
N ALA A 24 4.66 -15.92 19.46
CA ALA A 24 5.90 -16.58 19.05
C ALA A 24 6.92 -15.62 18.42
N TYR A 25 6.44 -14.57 17.76
CA TYR A 25 7.26 -13.64 16.99
C TYR A 25 6.94 -12.19 17.40
N PRO A 26 7.39 -11.72 18.59
CA PRO A 26 7.12 -10.37 19.05
C PRO A 26 7.88 -9.33 18.21
N LEU A 27 7.18 -8.33 17.67
CA LEU A 27 7.75 -7.31 16.76
C LEU A 27 7.90 -5.92 17.39
N GLY A 28 7.81 -5.85 18.72
CA GLY A 28 7.89 -4.59 19.46
C GLY A 28 6.91 -3.55 18.94
N ALA A 29 7.43 -2.42 18.48
CA ALA A 29 6.63 -1.25 18.07
C ALA A 29 5.81 -1.49 16.79
N LEU A 30 6.20 -2.43 15.92
CA LEU A 30 5.42 -2.80 14.73
C LEU A 30 4.23 -3.72 15.04
N GLY A 31 4.23 -4.36 16.22
CA GLY A 31 3.20 -5.31 16.63
C GLY A 31 1.78 -4.73 16.51
N PRO A 32 1.47 -3.59 17.17
CA PRO A 32 0.13 -3.00 17.13
C PRO A 32 -0.38 -2.69 15.72
N VAL A 33 0.48 -2.21 14.81
CA VAL A 33 0.10 -1.90 13.41
C VAL A 33 -0.32 -3.18 12.68
N LEU A 34 0.47 -4.24 12.83
CA LEU A 34 0.20 -5.53 12.19
C LEU A 34 -0.99 -6.25 12.84
N HIS A 35 -1.21 -6.09 14.14
CA HIS A 35 -2.37 -6.64 14.85
C HIS A 35 -3.65 -5.99 14.30
N ALA A 36 -3.70 -4.65 14.24
CA ALA A 36 -4.87 -3.96 13.71
C ALA A 36 -5.17 -4.37 12.25
N SER A 37 -4.14 -4.49 11.41
CA SER A 37 -4.29 -4.91 10.03
C SER A 37 -4.87 -6.33 9.90
N ILE A 38 -4.36 -7.30 10.66
CA ILE A 38 -4.83 -8.69 10.52
C ILE A 38 -6.25 -8.88 11.05
N ARG A 39 -6.60 -8.20 12.15
CA ARG A 39 -7.97 -8.25 12.69
C ARG A 39 -8.95 -7.62 11.70
N SER A 40 -8.62 -6.44 11.15
CA SER A 40 -9.44 -5.81 10.11
C SER A 40 -9.61 -6.70 8.87
N GLU A 41 -8.56 -7.41 8.44
CA GLU A 41 -8.63 -8.28 7.28
C GLU A 41 -9.52 -9.51 7.50
N LEU A 42 -9.43 -10.13 8.69
CA LEU A 42 -10.28 -11.25 9.09
C LEU A 42 -11.73 -10.79 9.26
N ASP A 43 -11.97 -9.64 9.92
CA ASP A 43 -13.30 -9.09 10.16
C ASP A 43 -14.01 -8.74 8.85
N ALA A 44 -13.30 -8.19 7.87
CA ALA A 44 -13.84 -7.90 6.55
C ALA A 44 -14.38 -9.15 5.83
N ARG A 45 -13.92 -10.36 6.21
CA ARG A 45 -14.37 -11.64 5.63
C ARG A 45 -15.27 -12.45 6.55
N LYS A 46 -15.51 -12.00 7.78
CA LYS A 46 -16.31 -12.72 8.78
C LYS A 46 -17.71 -13.09 8.28
N SER A 47 -18.32 -12.19 7.49
CA SER A 47 -19.65 -12.38 6.90
C SER A 47 -19.61 -12.81 5.43
N GLY A 48 -18.45 -13.21 4.89
CA GLY A 48 -18.32 -13.59 3.48
C GLY A 48 -19.28 -14.71 3.07
N ILE A 49 -19.57 -15.63 3.99
CA ILE A 49 -20.49 -16.74 3.77
C ILE A 49 -21.94 -16.32 3.54
N ASP A 50 -22.35 -15.13 3.99
CA ASP A 50 -23.72 -14.64 3.85
C ASP A 50 -24.05 -14.18 2.43
N TYR A 51 -23.02 -13.98 1.60
CA TYR A 51 -23.15 -13.56 0.20
C TYR A 51 -22.96 -14.71 -0.79
N CYS A 52 -22.75 -15.94 -0.31
CA CYS A 52 -22.54 -17.09 -1.18
C CYS A 52 -23.88 -17.69 -1.63
N ASP A 53 -24.14 -17.70 -2.93
CA ASP A 53 -25.31 -18.37 -3.53
C ASP A 53 -24.95 -19.69 -4.24
N SER A 54 -23.66 -19.92 -4.51
CA SER A 54 -23.15 -21.12 -5.14
C SER A 54 -22.08 -21.83 -4.31
N ARG A 55 -21.83 -23.12 -4.63
CA ARG A 55 -20.71 -23.87 -4.04
C ARG A 55 -19.34 -23.26 -4.37
N MET A 56 -19.26 -22.58 -5.51
CA MET A 56 -18.03 -21.93 -5.96
C MET A 56 -17.73 -20.71 -5.09
N ASP A 57 -18.75 -19.92 -4.72
CA ASP A 57 -18.57 -18.78 -3.82
C ASP A 57 -18.18 -19.22 -2.42
N VAL A 58 -18.78 -20.30 -1.93
CA VAL A 58 -18.39 -20.90 -0.65
C VAL A 58 -16.92 -21.32 -0.68
N ALA A 59 -16.46 -21.96 -1.75
CA ALA A 59 -15.06 -22.37 -1.88
C ALA A 59 -14.13 -21.15 -1.89
N ALA A 60 -14.45 -20.12 -2.67
CA ALA A 60 -13.66 -18.89 -2.73
C ALA A 60 -13.63 -18.13 -1.39
N ALA A 61 -14.77 -18.05 -0.69
CA ALA A 61 -14.86 -17.41 0.62
C ALA A 61 -14.05 -18.15 1.69
N VAL A 62 -14.05 -19.49 1.66
CA VAL A 62 -13.25 -20.33 2.56
C VAL A 62 -11.77 -20.20 2.25
N GLU A 63 -11.37 -20.27 0.97
CA GLU A 63 -9.99 -20.11 0.54
C GLU A 63 -9.42 -18.74 0.95
N GLY A 64 -10.19 -17.67 0.68
CA GLY A 64 -9.81 -16.31 1.03
C GLY A 64 -9.63 -16.09 2.53
N LEU A 65 -10.45 -16.73 3.37
CA LEU A 65 -10.33 -16.65 4.84
C LEU A 65 -9.17 -17.53 5.35
N ALA A 66 -9.05 -18.76 4.87
CA ALA A 66 -8.03 -19.72 5.30
C ALA A 66 -6.60 -19.28 4.94
N ALA A 67 -6.42 -18.50 3.89
CA ALA A 67 -5.11 -18.00 3.47
C ALA A 67 -4.54 -16.89 4.36
N ILE A 68 -5.39 -16.19 5.14
CA ILE A 68 -4.99 -14.97 5.87
C ILE A 68 -3.98 -15.28 6.98
N ALA A 69 -4.33 -16.18 7.90
CA ALA A 69 -3.52 -16.43 9.08
C ALA A 69 -2.15 -17.06 8.77
N PRO A 70 -2.02 -18.05 7.87
CA PRO A 70 -0.71 -18.57 7.48
C PRO A 70 0.20 -17.51 6.86
N ARG A 71 -0.35 -16.67 5.96
CA ARG A 71 0.41 -15.57 5.34
C ARG A 71 0.89 -14.57 6.39
N TYR A 72 0.05 -14.25 7.37
CA TYR A 72 0.40 -13.38 8.47
C TYR A 72 1.50 -13.96 9.37
N ALA A 73 1.39 -15.25 9.74
CA ALA A 73 2.38 -15.93 10.55
C ALA A 73 3.75 -15.97 9.86
N GLU A 74 3.77 -16.22 8.55
CA GLU A 74 5.00 -16.19 7.75
C GLU A 74 5.62 -14.79 7.73
N LEU A 75 4.82 -13.75 7.46
CA LEU A 75 5.29 -12.36 7.50
C LEU A 75 5.90 -12.03 8.87
N ARG A 76 5.24 -12.39 9.97
CA ARG A 76 5.77 -12.13 11.32
C ARG A 76 7.11 -12.83 11.55
N ARG A 77 7.21 -14.10 11.20
CA ARG A 77 8.45 -14.88 11.31
C ARG A 77 9.59 -14.22 10.52
N GLU A 78 9.30 -13.75 9.31
CA GLU A 78 10.27 -13.06 8.48
C GLU A 78 10.74 -11.75 9.10
N LEU A 79 9.82 -10.88 9.54
CA LEU A 79 10.13 -9.60 10.18
C LEU A 79 10.88 -9.80 11.50
N PHE A 80 10.47 -10.78 12.31
CA PHE A 80 11.15 -11.12 13.55
C PHE A 80 12.59 -11.55 13.27
N SER A 81 12.78 -12.42 12.28
CA SER A 81 14.12 -12.82 11.88
C SER A 81 14.93 -11.66 11.29
N ASP A 82 14.30 -10.70 10.62
CA ASP A 82 14.99 -9.50 10.14
C ASP A 82 15.45 -8.63 11.31
N LEU A 83 14.71 -8.57 12.42
CA LEU A 83 15.10 -7.85 13.64
C LEU A 83 16.22 -8.54 14.43
N HIS A 84 16.20 -9.89 14.49
CA HIS A 84 16.98 -10.65 15.46
C HIS A 84 18.15 -11.48 14.89
N HIS A 85 18.18 -11.80 13.59
CA HIS A 85 19.21 -12.67 13.03
C HIS A 85 20.27 -11.92 12.22
N VAL A 86 21.52 -11.95 12.69
CA VAL A 86 22.69 -11.36 12.02
C VAL A 86 23.06 -12.12 10.74
N GLY A 87 23.55 -11.42 9.73
CA GLY A 87 24.03 -12.03 8.47
C GLY A 87 22.94 -12.24 7.41
N ARG A 88 21.73 -11.71 7.65
CA ARG A 88 20.65 -11.65 6.65
C ARG A 88 20.96 -10.60 5.58
N PRO A 89 20.45 -10.77 4.34
CA PRO A 89 20.43 -9.69 3.35
C PRO A 89 19.74 -8.43 3.91
N ALA A 90 20.02 -7.28 3.30
CA ALA A 90 19.39 -6.01 3.69
C ALA A 90 17.86 -6.15 3.74
N SER A 91 17.26 -5.71 4.85
CA SER A 91 15.81 -5.71 5.01
C SER A 91 15.15 -4.91 3.89
N ARG A 92 14.03 -5.43 3.39
CA ARG A 92 13.24 -4.81 2.33
C ARG A 92 11.86 -4.45 2.85
N TRP A 93 11.24 -3.45 2.23
CA TRP A 93 9.82 -3.20 2.41
C TRP A 93 9.02 -4.44 2.02
N ARG A 94 8.13 -4.87 2.91
CA ARG A 94 7.22 -5.99 2.71
C ARG A 94 5.80 -5.45 2.59
N VAL A 95 5.13 -5.83 1.52
CA VAL A 95 3.71 -5.52 1.30
C VAL A 95 2.89 -6.52 2.10
N VAL A 96 2.13 -6.01 3.08
CA VAL A 96 1.24 -6.82 3.93
C VAL A 96 -0.13 -6.93 3.27
N SER A 97 -0.61 -5.81 2.73
CA SER A 97 -1.85 -5.67 1.98
C SER A 97 -1.69 -4.52 0.98
N PRO A 98 -2.65 -4.29 0.06
CA PRO A 98 -2.62 -3.13 -0.84
C PRO A 98 -2.53 -1.76 -0.12
N ASP A 99 -2.88 -1.75 1.16
CA ASP A 99 -3.05 -0.58 2.01
C ASP A 99 -2.00 -0.51 3.12
N LEU A 100 -1.12 -1.51 3.24
CA LEU A 100 -0.10 -1.57 4.28
C LEU A 100 1.21 -2.16 3.74
N ALA A 101 2.29 -1.42 3.92
CA ALA A 101 3.65 -1.93 3.80
C ALA A 101 4.45 -1.63 5.08
N VAL A 102 5.43 -2.49 5.38
CA VAL A 102 6.29 -2.35 6.56
C VAL A 102 7.75 -2.65 6.23
N LEU A 103 8.67 -2.05 6.98
CA LEU A 103 10.10 -2.32 6.95
C LEU A 103 10.62 -2.48 8.38
N ALA A 104 11.27 -3.62 8.65
CA ALA A 104 11.94 -3.91 9.91
C ALA A 104 13.44 -4.14 9.64
N PRO A 105 14.29 -3.10 9.79
CA PRO A 105 15.71 -3.24 9.55
C PRO A 105 16.43 -3.99 10.68
N LEU A 106 17.50 -4.70 10.32
CA LEU A 106 18.33 -5.48 11.24
C LEU A 106 18.89 -4.64 12.38
N GLN A 107 18.71 -5.11 13.61
CA GLN A 107 19.24 -4.45 14.80
C GLN A 107 20.75 -4.70 14.96
N VAL A 108 21.57 -4.03 14.15
CA VAL A 108 23.03 -4.04 14.33
C VAL A 108 23.47 -2.72 14.95
N TRP A 109 23.84 -2.75 16.24
CA TRP A 109 24.52 -1.70 17.04
C TRP A 109 23.90 -0.29 17.14
N ARG A 110 23.09 0.15 16.15
CA ARG A 110 22.48 1.49 16.07
C ARG A 110 20.95 1.48 16.16
N GLN A 111 20.32 0.30 16.26
CA GLN A 111 18.86 0.11 16.29
C GLN A 111 18.16 0.98 15.23
N PRO A 112 18.34 0.67 13.92
CA PRO A 112 17.71 1.46 12.88
C PRO A 112 16.18 1.49 13.06
N PRO A 113 15.53 2.61 12.69
CA PRO A 113 14.09 2.76 12.82
C PRO A 113 13.34 1.72 11.98
N ALA A 114 12.24 1.20 12.51
CA ALA A 114 11.25 0.48 11.72
C ALA A 114 10.24 1.46 11.13
N TYR A 115 9.63 1.07 10.01
CA TYR A 115 8.70 1.91 9.27
C TYR A 115 7.42 1.16 8.95
N ALA A 116 6.31 1.88 8.98
CA ALA A 116 5.04 1.42 8.43
C ALA A 116 4.43 2.50 7.55
N LEU A 117 3.81 2.09 6.45
CA LEU A 117 3.06 2.95 5.54
C LEU A 117 1.66 2.39 5.40
N LEU A 118 0.67 3.10 5.93
CA LEU A 118 -0.71 2.66 6.08
C LEU A 118 -1.67 3.64 5.41
N LEU A 119 -2.58 3.16 4.58
CA LEU A 119 -3.69 3.96 4.06
C LEU A 119 -4.74 4.14 5.17
N ARG A 120 -5.11 5.38 5.49
CA ARG A 120 -6.12 5.65 6.54
C ARG A 120 -7.53 5.30 6.13
N ASP A 121 -7.91 5.68 4.91
CA ASP A 121 -9.27 5.52 4.41
C ASP A 121 -9.28 5.19 2.90
N PRO A 122 -9.48 3.91 2.53
CA PRO A 122 -9.69 3.52 1.15
C PRO A 122 -11.09 3.95 0.67
N GLY A 123 -11.28 5.24 0.35
CA GLY A 123 -12.48 5.69 -0.37
C GLY A 123 -13.09 7.03 0.03
N THR A 124 -12.56 7.75 1.01
CA THR A 124 -13.12 9.04 1.47
C THR A 124 -12.36 10.27 0.95
N GLY A 125 -11.42 10.06 0.04
CA GLY A 125 -10.60 11.11 -0.55
C GLY A 125 -11.40 12.19 -1.28
N THR A 126 -11.34 13.43 -0.80
CA THR A 126 -11.86 14.58 -1.56
C THR A 126 -11.04 14.74 -2.84
N GLY A 127 -11.70 14.73 -4.00
CA GLY A 127 -11.01 14.87 -5.30
C GLY A 127 -10.11 13.68 -5.69
N GLY A 128 -10.33 12.50 -5.09
CA GLY A 128 -9.53 11.30 -5.35
C GLY A 128 -8.19 11.23 -4.60
N ALA A 129 -7.90 12.22 -3.73
CA ALA A 129 -6.70 12.23 -2.90
C ALA A 129 -6.74 11.13 -1.81
N GLN A 130 -5.66 10.40 -1.62
CA GLN A 130 -5.56 9.33 -0.61
C GLN A 130 -4.72 9.80 0.58
N SER A 131 -5.22 9.58 1.80
CA SER A 131 -4.49 9.90 3.03
C SER A 131 -3.74 8.67 3.55
N TRP A 132 -2.43 8.84 3.74
CA TRP A 132 -1.52 7.79 4.18
C TRP A 132 -0.79 8.21 5.45
N ASP A 133 -0.78 7.35 6.45
CA ASP A 133 0.06 7.48 7.62
C ASP A 133 1.41 6.80 7.36
N PHE A 134 2.48 7.58 7.47
CA PHE A 134 3.84 7.09 7.51
C PHE A 134 4.33 7.11 8.96
N ILE A 135 4.58 5.94 9.53
CA ILE A 135 4.92 5.79 10.94
C ILE A 135 6.39 5.39 11.05
N VAL A 136 7.14 6.18 11.82
CA VAL A 136 8.57 5.94 12.09
C VAL A 136 8.72 5.48 13.54
N HIS A 137 9.18 4.24 13.73
CA HIS A 137 9.47 3.67 15.04
C HIS A 137 10.97 3.73 15.30
N PRO A 138 11.47 4.69 16.11
CA PRO A 138 12.91 4.89 16.29
C PRO A 138 13.60 3.71 16.98
N ARG A 139 12.85 2.86 17.68
CA ARG A 139 13.35 1.62 18.29
C ARG A 139 12.38 0.48 18.01
N ALA A 140 12.60 -0.21 16.90
CA ALA A 140 11.69 -1.28 16.43
C ALA A 140 11.38 -2.34 17.51
N GLY A 141 12.38 -2.72 18.31
CA GLY A 141 12.24 -3.76 19.34
C GLY A 141 11.64 -3.30 20.66
N ASP A 142 11.45 -2.00 20.89
CA ASP A 142 10.93 -1.48 22.16
C ASP A 142 9.48 -0.99 21.98
N PRO A 143 8.48 -1.78 22.41
CA PRO A 143 7.07 -1.40 22.29
C PRO A 143 6.68 -0.20 23.15
N ARG A 144 7.53 0.23 24.10
CA ARG A 144 7.25 1.37 24.99
C ARG A 144 7.56 2.72 24.33
N VAL A 145 8.33 2.71 23.24
CA VAL A 145 8.67 3.92 22.50
C VAL A 145 7.66 4.08 21.36
N PRO A 146 6.72 5.04 21.45
CA PRO A 146 5.74 5.23 20.41
C PRO A 146 6.42 5.64 19.10
N GLY A 147 5.82 5.22 17.98
CA GLY A 147 6.22 5.73 16.68
C GLY A 147 5.76 7.17 16.48
N THR A 148 6.48 7.92 15.67
CA THR A 148 6.03 9.22 15.17
C THR A 148 5.25 9.01 13.88
N THR A 149 4.01 9.49 13.84
CA THR A 149 3.15 9.40 12.64
C THR A 149 3.19 10.71 11.86
N TYR A 150 3.49 10.61 10.57
CA TYR A 150 3.42 11.68 9.59
C TYR A 150 2.28 11.36 8.62
N THR A 151 1.25 12.18 8.61
CA THR A 151 0.17 12.04 7.62
C THR A 151 0.60 12.68 6.30
N THR A 152 0.44 11.95 5.22
CA THR A 152 0.83 12.32 3.86
C THR A 152 -0.36 12.20 2.93
N MET A 153 -0.48 13.12 1.98
CA MET A 153 -1.60 13.14 1.04
C MET A 153 -1.08 12.82 -0.35
N VAL A 154 -1.68 11.83 -1.01
CA VAL A 154 -1.33 11.41 -2.36
C VAL A 154 -2.44 11.80 -3.30
N PHE A 155 -2.18 12.78 -4.17
CA PHE A 155 -3.13 13.26 -5.16
C PHE A 155 -2.93 12.49 -6.47
N PRO A 156 -4.02 11.97 -7.08
CA PRO A 156 -3.94 11.48 -8.44
C PRO A 156 -3.59 12.65 -9.35
N GLU A 157 -2.63 12.47 -10.26
CA GLU A 157 -2.36 13.48 -11.28
C GLU A 157 -3.62 13.65 -12.12
N ALA A 158 -4.12 14.89 -12.23
CA ALA A 158 -5.34 15.18 -12.98
C ALA A 158 -5.18 14.60 -14.40
N ALA A 159 -6.10 13.72 -14.79
CA ALA A 159 -6.18 13.26 -16.17
C ALA A 159 -6.43 14.50 -17.02
N SER A 160 -5.40 15.02 -17.69
CA SER A 160 -5.57 16.07 -18.66
C SER A 160 -6.52 15.53 -19.73
N THR A 161 -7.75 16.04 -19.74
CA THR A 161 -8.75 15.71 -20.74
C THR A 161 -8.13 15.93 -22.13
N PRO A 162 -8.04 14.92 -23.00
CA PRO A 162 -7.63 15.15 -24.37
C PRO A 162 -8.82 15.82 -25.09
N GLY A 163 -8.81 17.14 -25.19
CA GLY A 163 -9.95 17.86 -25.72
C GLY A 163 -9.76 19.35 -25.81
N SER A 164 -8.75 19.80 -26.55
CA SER A 164 -8.75 21.15 -27.15
C SER A 164 -7.83 21.16 -28.35
N ALA A 165 -8.27 20.49 -29.41
CA ALA A 165 -7.89 20.86 -30.77
C ALA A 165 -9.14 21.50 -31.40
N SER A 166 -9.29 22.80 -31.19
CA SER A 166 -10.12 23.63 -32.06
C SER A 166 -9.40 23.77 -33.40
N GLY A 167 -9.99 23.23 -34.47
CA GLY A 167 -9.53 23.39 -35.85
C GLY A 167 -10.68 23.05 -36.81
N PRO A 168 -10.93 23.86 -37.86
CA PRO A 168 -12.26 23.97 -38.47
C PRO A 168 -12.54 22.97 -39.60
N ALA A 169 -13.82 22.94 -39.96
CA ALA A 169 -14.48 22.05 -40.91
C ALA A 169 -13.87 22.00 -42.33
N ALA A 170 -13.88 20.80 -42.93
CA ALA A 170 -13.99 20.62 -44.37
C ALA A 170 -14.62 19.25 -44.73
N SER A 171 -15.82 19.34 -45.29
CA SER A 171 -16.37 18.56 -46.43
C SER A 171 -16.41 17.02 -46.41
N ALA A 172 -17.66 16.58 -46.47
CA ALA A 172 -18.22 15.26 -46.75
C ALA A 172 -17.62 14.46 -47.93
N GLY A 173 -17.52 13.14 -47.72
CA GLY A 173 -17.53 12.11 -48.75
C GLY A 173 -17.95 10.77 -48.12
N PRO A 174 -18.85 9.97 -48.74
CA PRO A 174 -19.31 8.70 -48.17
C PRO A 174 -18.31 7.56 -48.38
N PRO A 175 -18.18 6.59 -47.45
CA PRO A 175 -17.30 5.44 -47.62
C PRO A 175 -17.97 4.29 -48.42
N PRO A 176 -17.20 3.50 -49.20
CA PRO A 176 -17.69 2.29 -49.88
C PRO A 176 -17.70 1.04 -48.96
N PRO A 177 -18.40 -0.06 -49.34
CA PRO A 177 -18.61 -1.25 -48.52
C PRO A 177 -17.42 -2.24 -48.57
N GLY A 178 -17.35 -3.12 -47.55
CA GLY A 178 -16.22 -4.02 -47.20
C GLY A 178 -15.82 -5.09 -48.24
N PRO A 179 -14.90 -6.02 -47.88
CA PRO A 179 -15.36 -7.26 -47.25
C PRO A 179 -14.39 -7.89 -46.22
N ALA A 180 -14.78 -9.08 -45.78
CA ALA A 180 -14.43 -9.80 -44.57
C ALA A 180 -13.05 -10.49 -44.50
N SER A 181 -12.66 -10.73 -43.24
CA SER A 181 -12.06 -11.96 -42.69
C SER A 181 -10.69 -12.44 -43.20
N GLY A 182 -9.72 -12.46 -42.29
CA GLY A 182 -8.53 -13.31 -42.41
C GLY A 182 -7.41 -12.95 -41.45
N ALA A 183 -7.01 -13.94 -40.64
CA ALA A 183 -5.73 -14.09 -39.91
C ALA A 183 -5.56 -13.43 -38.52
N ALA A 184 -5.49 -14.29 -37.50
CA ALA A 184 -4.80 -14.06 -36.22
C ALA A 184 -3.28 -13.85 -36.48
N PRO A 185 -2.51 -13.14 -35.62
CA PRO A 185 -2.09 -13.70 -34.32
C PRO A 185 -1.86 -12.66 -33.19
N GLY A 186 -1.71 -13.14 -31.95
CA GLY A 186 -0.99 -12.42 -30.90
C GLY A 186 -1.84 -11.55 -29.98
N SER A 187 -2.51 -12.19 -29.01
CA SER A 187 -2.95 -11.50 -27.79
C SER A 187 -1.70 -11.10 -27.01
N THR A 188 -1.18 -9.92 -27.32
CA THR A 188 -0.23 -9.20 -26.49
C THR A 188 -1.02 -8.71 -25.27
N PRO A 189 -0.56 -8.91 -24.03
CA PRO A 189 -1.21 -8.31 -22.88
C PRO A 189 -1.23 -6.80 -23.08
N GLY A 190 -2.42 -6.22 -22.90
CA GLY A 190 -2.67 -4.81 -23.09
C GLY A 190 -1.57 -3.95 -22.47
N SER A 191 -0.96 -3.17 -23.34
CA SER A 191 -0.23 -1.93 -23.08
C SER A 191 -0.51 -1.42 -21.67
N GLY A 192 0.49 -1.55 -20.80
CA GLY A 192 0.51 -0.90 -19.52
C GLY A 192 0.36 0.59 -19.76
N ALA A 193 -0.87 1.10 -19.61
CA ALA A 193 -1.09 2.50 -19.36
C ALA A 193 -0.21 2.82 -18.16
N ALA A 194 0.95 3.44 -18.42
CA ALA A 194 1.90 3.79 -17.40
C ALA A 194 1.13 4.65 -16.40
N ARG A 195 0.75 4.05 -15.26
CA ARG A 195 0.07 4.75 -14.18
C ARG A 195 0.94 5.97 -13.89
N ARG A 196 0.39 7.14 -14.21
CA ARG A 196 1.09 8.40 -14.02
C ARG A 196 1.36 8.57 -12.52
N PRO A 197 2.54 9.09 -12.15
CA PRO A 197 2.90 9.20 -10.75
C PRO A 197 1.97 10.17 -10.02
N GLY A 198 1.41 9.77 -8.88
CA GLY A 198 0.65 10.68 -8.02
C GLY A 198 1.57 11.71 -7.35
N THR A 199 1.04 12.87 -6.97
CA THR A 199 1.83 13.88 -6.24
C THR A 199 1.64 13.69 -4.74
N VAL A 200 2.73 13.59 -3.99
CA VAL A 200 2.73 13.43 -2.53
C VAL A 200 3.02 14.76 -1.87
N GLN A 201 2.13 15.17 -0.98
CA GLN A 201 2.34 16.25 -0.03
C GLN A 201 2.69 15.64 1.32
N VAL A 202 3.77 16.15 1.93
CA VAL A 202 4.25 15.73 3.24
C VAL A 202 4.30 16.94 4.18
N THR A 203 4.39 16.70 5.48
CA THR A 203 4.66 17.75 6.46
C THR A 203 6.10 18.25 6.36
N ARG A 204 6.33 19.55 6.56
CA ARG A 204 7.68 20.16 6.60
C ARG A 204 8.68 19.43 7.51
N GLN A 205 8.22 18.96 8.67
CA GLN A 205 9.04 18.19 9.61
C GLN A 205 9.64 16.91 8.99
N LEU A 206 8.91 16.26 8.08
CA LEU A 206 9.38 15.06 7.39
C LEU A 206 10.37 15.41 6.26
N GLU A 207 10.19 16.57 5.61
CA GLU A 207 11.09 17.07 4.55
C GLU A 207 12.49 17.38 5.09
N GLU A 208 12.55 17.93 6.30
CA GLU A 208 13.81 18.21 7.00
C GLU A 208 14.55 16.93 7.42
N GLN A 209 13.87 15.78 7.43
CA GLN A 209 14.40 14.46 7.80
C GLN A 209 14.62 13.57 6.56
N ARG A 210 15.67 13.91 5.79
CA ARG A 210 16.00 13.27 4.50
C ARG A 210 15.92 11.73 4.51
N GLU A 211 16.47 11.07 5.53
CA GLU A 211 16.47 9.60 5.61
C GLU A 211 15.04 9.02 5.65
N HIS A 212 14.16 9.60 6.47
CA HIS A 212 12.78 9.13 6.60
C HIS A 212 11.97 9.39 5.33
N TYR A 213 12.25 10.51 4.69
CA TYR A 213 11.62 10.89 3.43
C TYR A 213 12.04 9.97 2.27
N GLU A 214 13.30 9.53 2.22
CA GLU A 214 13.76 8.49 1.28
C GLU A 214 13.04 7.16 1.54
N GLN A 215 12.86 6.79 2.81
CA GLN A 215 12.11 5.57 3.17
C GLN A 215 10.63 5.62 2.80
N LEU A 216 9.98 6.79 2.93
CA LEU A 216 8.61 6.99 2.44
C LEU A 216 8.51 6.72 0.93
N THR A 217 9.49 7.19 0.15
CA THR A 217 9.57 6.93 -1.29
C THR A 217 9.67 5.43 -1.58
N TYR A 218 10.54 4.72 -0.87
CA TYR A 218 10.70 3.28 -1.02
C TYR A 218 9.45 2.49 -0.59
N GLY A 219 8.75 2.94 0.44
CA GLY A 219 7.48 2.36 0.88
C GLY A 219 6.41 2.42 -0.21
N PHE A 220 6.22 3.58 -0.84
CA PHE A 220 5.28 3.70 -1.96
C PHE A 220 5.70 2.86 -3.17
N ALA A 221 7.00 2.83 -3.49
CA ALA A 221 7.52 2.01 -4.57
C ALA A 221 7.26 0.51 -4.34
N ALA A 222 7.40 0.03 -3.10
CA ALA A 222 7.10 -1.35 -2.72
C ALA A 222 5.62 -1.70 -2.90
N LEU A 223 4.72 -0.76 -2.62
CA LEU A 223 3.28 -0.88 -2.92
C LEU A 223 2.94 -0.80 -4.42
N GLY A 224 3.95 -0.72 -5.31
CA GLY A 224 3.76 -0.55 -6.75
C GLY A 224 3.21 0.83 -7.12
N ARG A 225 3.29 1.81 -6.23
CA ARG A 225 2.79 3.17 -6.45
C ARG A 225 3.96 4.06 -6.90
N ARG A 226 3.81 4.63 -8.09
CA ARG A 226 4.71 5.69 -8.55
C ARG A 226 4.23 7.00 -7.97
N VAL A 227 5.13 7.69 -7.27
CA VAL A 227 4.85 8.97 -6.63
C VAL A 227 5.92 9.98 -6.98
N ARG A 228 5.52 11.24 -7.14
CA ARG A 228 6.39 12.41 -7.19
C ARG A 228 6.18 13.19 -5.91
N PHE A 229 7.25 13.62 -5.29
CA PHE A 229 7.15 14.47 -4.13
C PHE A 229 7.40 15.92 -4.52
N ALA A 230 6.53 16.83 -4.07
CA ALA A 230 6.62 18.24 -4.45
C ALA A 230 7.93 18.89 -3.95
N ALA A 231 8.34 18.60 -2.72
CA ALA A 231 9.51 19.21 -2.07
C ALA A 231 10.87 18.79 -2.65
N LEU A 232 10.97 17.66 -3.36
CA LEU A 232 12.21 17.28 -4.08
C LEU A 232 12.40 18.01 -5.41
N ASN A 233 11.33 18.60 -5.96
CA ASN A 233 11.35 19.20 -7.29
C ASN A 233 11.50 20.74 -7.25
N ASP A 234 11.57 21.35 -6.08
CA ASP A 234 11.86 22.78 -5.92
C ASP A 234 13.00 22.99 -4.90
N PRO A 235 14.26 22.84 -5.32
CA PRO A 235 15.40 23.14 -4.45
C PRO A 235 15.57 24.65 -4.13
N ASP A 236 14.79 25.54 -4.76
CA ASP A 236 14.92 27.02 -4.66
C ASP A 236 13.67 27.74 -4.13
N GLY A 237 12.59 27.03 -3.80
CA GLY A 237 11.26 27.54 -3.42
C GLY A 237 11.15 28.30 -2.09
N GLY A 238 12.26 28.83 -1.58
CA GLY A 238 12.33 29.61 -0.33
C GLY A 238 12.96 31.00 -0.47
N ARG A 239 13.31 31.47 -1.67
CA ARG A 239 13.74 32.88 -1.83
C ARG A 239 12.52 33.79 -1.92
N GLU A 240 12.19 34.43 -0.80
CA GLU A 240 11.38 35.65 -0.82
C GLU A 240 11.90 36.61 -1.90
N PRO A 241 11.03 37.22 -2.72
CA PRO A 241 11.46 38.30 -3.59
C PRO A 241 11.97 39.45 -2.71
N GLN A 242 13.26 39.74 -2.77
CA GLN A 242 13.80 40.95 -2.17
C GLN A 242 13.06 42.15 -2.76
N ALA A 243 12.33 42.86 -1.90
CA ALA A 243 11.72 44.13 -2.26
C ALA A 243 12.81 45.08 -2.81
N PRO A 244 12.54 45.80 -3.92
CA PRO A 244 13.49 46.76 -4.44
C PRO A 244 13.72 47.85 -3.38
N LYS A 245 14.98 48.02 -2.97
CA LYS A 245 15.39 49.19 -2.18
C LYS A 245 15.25 50.42 -3.07
N GLY A 246 14.24 51.23 -2.78
CA GLY A 246 14.19 52.64 -3.20
C GLY A 246 15.12 53.49 -2.36
#